data_AF-Q4SRD6-F1
#
_entry.id   AF-Q4SRD6-F1
#
_cell.length_a   1.000
_cell.length_b   1.000
_cell.length_c   1.000
_cell.angle_alpha   90.00
_cell.angle_beta   90.00
_cell.angle_gamma   90.00
#
_symmetry.space_group_name_H-M   'P 1'
#
loop_
_entity.id
_entity.type
_entity.pdbx_description
1 polymer ?
#
loop_
_entity_poly.entity_id
_entity_poly.type
_entity_poly.pdbx_seq_one_letter_code
_entity_poly.pdbx_strand_id
1 'polypeptide(L)'
;MAPNQKAVELQTEEIFSHLLEDKPIVYQGPFSAVETDSPAGSDDEFNAVLIAAKLKAIADSLNDNVVFKEALEEFKIEAAKGAIEAAFSHTVKNACRAQASQCPGLSPELQLLKTTATFACLVANSCPSLRGTIFGPTIAFINRNLGDWITQQGGWGRINI
;
A
#
# COMPACT_ATOMS: atom_id res chain seq x y z
N MET A 1 -13.85 17.12 6.72
CA MET A 1 -14.02 16.26 7.91
C MET A 1 -12.89 15.25 7.90
N ALA A 2 -12.17 15.05 9.01
CA ALA A 2 -11.18 13.98 9.08
C ALA A 2 -11.90 12.62 8.99
N PRO A 3 -11.40 11.65 8.21
CA PRO A 3 -12.01 10.33 8.13
C PRO A 3 -11.93 9.64 9.50
N ASN A 4 -12.98 8.92 9.86
CA ASN A 4 -12.96 8.06 11.05
C ASN A 4 -12.13 6.79 10.76
N GLN A 5 -11.72 6.08 11.81
CA GLN A 5 -10.89 4.87 11.70
C GLN A 5 -11.48 3.85 10.71
N LYS A 6 -12.81 3.62 10.74
CA LYS A 6 -13.49 2.71 9.81
C LYS A 6 -13.37 3.17 8.35
N ALA A 7 -13.43 4.46 8.09
CA ALA A 7 -13.23 5.01 6.76
C ALA A 7 -11.79 4.78 6.30
N VAL A 8 -10.79 4.96 7.17
CA VAL A 8 -9.39 4.65 6.86
C VAL A 8 -9.21 3.15 6.55
N GLU A 9 -9.83 2.27 7.33
CA GLU A 9 -9.76 0.82 7.09
C GLU A 9 -10.32 0.44 5.71
N LEU A 10 -11.49 0.97 5.34
CA LEU A 10 -12.11 0.76 4.03
C LEU A 10 -11.27 1.35 2.90
N GLN A 11 -10.70 2.54 3.10
CA GLN A 11 -9.80 3.17 2.12
C GLN A 11 -8.54 2.34 1.90
N THR A 12 -7.94 1.82 2.97
CA THR A 12 -6.77 0.93 2.89
C THR A 12 -7.12 -0.33 2.10
N GLU A 13 -8.28 -0.93 2.35
CA GLU A 13 -8.76 -2.10 1.61
C GLU A 13 -8.92 -1.80 0.12
N GLU A 14 -9.52 -0.66 -0.23
CA GLU A 14 -9.74 -0.25 -1.62
C GLU A 14 -8.42 0.00 -2.35
N ILE A 15 -7.49 0.75 -1.74
CA ILE A 15 -6.16 1.04 -2.31
C ILE A 15 -5.40 -0.26 -2.60
N PHE A 16 -5.33 -1.15 -1.61
CA PHE A 16 -4.57 -2.39 -1.75
C PHE A 16 -5.30 -3.41 -2.60
N SER A 17 -6.63 -3.32 -2.69
CA SER A 17 -7.40 -4.06 -3.68
C SER A 17 -6.92 -3.63 -5.06
N HIS A 18 -6.86 -2.34 -5.39
CA HIS A 18 -6.32 -1.88 -6.68
C HIS A 18 -4.82 -2.15 -6.90
N LEU A 19 -4.02 -2.16 -5.82
CA LEU A 19 -2.59 -2.40 -5.92
C LEU A 19 -2.26 -3.87 -6.21
N LEU A 20 -3.00 -4.80 -5.61
CA LEU A 20 -2.72 -6.23 -5.63
C LEU A 20 -3.59 -6.94 -6.67
N GLU A 21 -4.90 -6.71 -6.63
CA GLU A 21 -5.77 -6.49 -7.80
C GLU A 21 -5.18 -6.20 -9.18
N ASP A 22 -4.69 -7.14 -9.97
CA ASP A 22 -4.60 -6.96 -11.44
C ASP A 22 -6.03 -6.87 -12.06
N LYS A 23 -6.95 -6.18 -11.40
CA LYS A 23 -8.15 -5.67 -12.04
C LYS A 23 -7.65 -4.57 -12.98
N PRO A 24 -8.00 -4.63 -14.28
CA PRO A 24 -7.69 -3.53 -15.17
C PRO A 24 -8.22 -2.25 -14.51
N ILE A 25 -7.34 -1.27 -14.36
CA ILE A 25 -7.73 0.06 -13.93
C ILE A 25 -8.68 0.53 -15.02
N VAL A 26 -9.98 0.34 -14.79
CA VAL A 26 -10.97 1.06 -15.57
C VAL A 26 -10.80 2.49 -15.07
N TYR A 27 -9.89 3.21 -15.72
CA TYR A 27 -10.05 4.64 -15.84
C TYR A 27 -11.43 4.80 -16.46
N GLN A 28 -12.45 5.06 -15.64
CA GLN A 28 -13.52 5.94 -16.06
C GLN A 28 -12.87 7.32 -16.23
N GLY A 29 -12.04 7.44 -17.27
CA GLY A 29 -11.69 8.72 -17.83
C GLY A 29 -12.98 9.38 -18.34
N PRO A 30 -12.99 10.71 -18.43
CA PRO A 30 -14.20 11.53 -18.56
C PRO A 30 -14.79 11.47 -19.97
N PHE A 31 -15.27 10.31 -20.39
CA PHE A 31 -16.04 10.13 -21.62
C PHE A 31 -17.21 9.17 -21.38
N SER A 32 -18.09 9.55 -20.46
CA SER A 32 -19.50 9.21 -20.59
C SER A 32 -20.31 10.44 -20.24
N ALA A 33 -20.95 10.97 -21.27
CA ALA A 33 -21.68 12.23 -21.25
C ALA A 33 -22.86 12.16 -20.27
N VAL A 34 -22.79 12.94 -19.20
CA VAL A 34 -23.95 13.63 -18.64
C VAL A 34 -23.43 14.83 -17.85
N GLU A 35 -23.63 16.03 -18.41
CA GLU A 35 -23.43 17.27 -17.66
C GLU A 35 -24.53 17.34 -16.59
N THR A 36 -24.20 16.90 -15.38
CA THR A 36 -24.91 17.35 -14.19
C THR A 36 -24.16 18.57 -13.66
N ASP A 37 -24.82 19.73 -13.74
CA ASP A 37 -24.36 20.97 -13.12
C ASP A 37 -24.19 20.72 -11.61
N SER A 38 -22.97 20.38 -11.21
CA SER A 38 -22.57 20.23 -9.82
C SER A 38 -21.38 21.14 -9.59
N PRO A 39 -21.46 22.04 -8.59
CA PRO A 39 -20.48 23.07 -8.39
C PRO A 39 -19.12 22.44 -8.08
N ALA A 40 -18.09 22.93 -8.77
CA ALA A 40 -16.70 22.61 -8.54
C ALA A 40 -16.38 22.56 -7.04
N GLY A 41 -16.07 21.36 -6.54
CA GLY A 41 -15.91 21.09 -5.12
C GLY A 41 -14.76 20.13 -4.86
N SER A 42 -13.55 20.68 -4.77
CA SER A 42 -12.37 20.15 -4.07
C SER A 42 -11.49 19.15 -4.84
N ASP A 43 -10.33 19.65 -5.27
CA ASP A 43 -9.10 18.94 -5.69
C ASP A 43 -8.47 18.06 -4.57
N ASP A 44 -9.24 17.76 -3.51
CA ASP A 44 -8.85 17.10 -2.25
C ASP A 44 -9.57 15.72 -2.09
N GLU A 45 -10.18 15.23 -3.17
CA GLU A 45 -11.02 14.04 -3.17
C GLU A 45 -10.13 12.77 -3.20
N PHE A 46 -10.20 11.99 -2.11
CA PHE A 46 -9.53 10.71 -1.98
C PHE A 46 -9.71 9.85 -3.23
N ASN A 47 -8.60 9.46 -3.87
CA ASN A 47 -8.61 8.64 -5.07
C ASN A 47 -7.73 7.39 -4.86
N ALA A 48 -8.37 6.27 -4.53
CA ALA A 48 -7.68 5.02 -4.24
C ALA A 48 -6.82 4.53 -5.40
N VAL A 49 -7.27 4.73 -6.64
CA VAL A 49 -6.54 4.36 -7.86
C VAL A 49 -5.25 5.16 -7.98
N LEU A 50 -5.31 6.47 -7.77
CA LEU A 50 -4.14 7.34 -7.85
C LEU A 50 -3.12 7.01 -6.75
N ILE A 51 -3.58 6.72 -5.54
CA ILE A 51 -2.72 6.30 -4.42
C ILE A 51 -2.09 4.93 -4.72
N ALA A 52 -2.88 3.96 -5.17
CA ALA A 52 -2.38 2.65 -5.58
C ALA A 52 -1.34 2.77 -6.71
N ALA A 53 -1.59 3.63 -7.70
CA ALA A 53 -0.64 3.87 -8.79
C ALA A 53 0.69 4.48 -8.29
N LYS A 54 0.64 5.43 -7.35
CA LYS A 54 1.85 5.97 -6.70
C LYS A 54 2.62 4.91 -5.93
N LEU A 55 1.91 4.11 -5.13
CA LEU A 55 2.51 2.99 -4.39
C LEU A 55 3.13 1.95 -5.34
N LYS A 56 2.48 1.67 -6.47
CA LYS A 56 2.98 0.79 -7.52
C LYS A 56 4.24 1.35 -8.18
N ALA A 57 4.28 2.65 -8.49
CA ALA A 57 5.47 3.30 -9.04
C ALA A 57 6.66 3.24 -8.07
N ILE A 58 6.41 3.46 -6.77
CA ILE A 58 7.42 3.29 -5.72
C ILE A 58 7.88 1.84 -5.67
N ALA A 59 6.94 0.90 -5.66
CA ALA A 59 7.24 -0.53 -5.63
C ALA A 59 8.10 -0.96 -6.82
N ASP A 60 7.77 -0.49 -8.03
CA ASP A 60 8.50 -0.78 -9.26
C ASP A 60 9.91 -0.19 -9.23
N SER A 61 10.05 1.05 -8.73
CA SER A 61 11.37 1.69 -8.54
C SER A 61 12.25 0.95 -7.54
N LEU A 62 11.64 0.30 -6.54
CA LEU A 62 12.33 -0.46 -5.50
C LEU A 62 12.41 -1.95 -5.81
N ASN A 63 11.79 -2.43 -6.89
CA ASN A 63 11.76 -3.83 -7.27
C ASN A 63 13.15 -4.38 -7.58
N ASP A 64 14.07 -3.53 -8.04
CA ASP A 64 15.45 -3.94 -8.30
C ASP A 64 16.36 -3.92 -7.06
N ASN A 65 15.89 -3.35 -5.94
CA ASN A 65 16.68 -3.19 -4.73
C ASN A 65 16.93 -4.55 -4.06
N VAL A 66 18.22 -4.82 -3.77
CA VAL A 66 18.69 -6.10 -3.24
C VAL A 66 18.01 -6.46 -1.91
N VAL A 67 17.72 -5.47 -1.06
CA VAL A 67 17.07 -5.66 0.25
C VAL A 67 15.69 -6.30 0.08
N PHE A 68 14.92 -5.83 -0.92
CA PHE A 68 13.58 -6.37 -1.16
C PHE A 68 13.61 -7.75 -1.82
N LYS A 69 14.62 -8.03 -2.65
CA LYS A 69 14.83 -9.36 -3.24
C LYS A 69 15.19 -10.39 -2.16
N GLU A 70 16.15 -10.09 -1.29
CA GLU A 70 16.52 -10.95 -0.17
C GLU A 70 15.34 -11.17 0.79
N ALA A 71 14.64 -10.09 1.15
CA ALA A 71 13.43 -10.12 1.96
C ALA A 71 12.35 -11.05 1.37
N LEU A 72 12.18 -11.03 0.04
CA LEU A 72 11.22 -11.89 -0.65
C LEU A 72 11.64 -13.36 -0.55
N GLU A 73 12.92 -13.68 -0.72
CA GLU A 73 13.40 -15.06 -0.60
C GLU A 73 13.22 -15.61 0.81
N GLU A 74 13.57 -14.83 1.84
CA GLU A 74 13.31 -15.16 3.24
C GLU A 74 11.82 -15.39 3.50
N PHE A 75 10.97 -14.50 2.98
CA PHE A 75 9.53 -14.63 3.12
C PHE A 75 8.98 -15.87 2.43
N LYS A 76 9.48 -16.27 1.25
CA LYS A 76 9.05 -17.51 0.60
C LYS A 76 9.35 -18.73 1.48
N ILE A 77 10.51 -18.74 2.13
CA ILE A 77 10.92 -19.82 3.05
C ILE A 77 10.00 -19.86 4.28
N GLU A 78 9.73 -18.70 4.89
CA GLU A 78 8.87 -18.61 6.07
C GLU A 78 7.39 -18.86 5.74
N ALA A 79 6.92 -18.42 4.57
CA ALA A 79 5.59 -18.70 4.06
C ALA A 79 5.37 -20.20 3.84
N ALA A 80 6.40 -20.92 3.38
CA ALA A 80 6.37 -22.38 3.26
C ALA A 80 6.24 -23.09 4.62
N LYS A 81 6.63 -22.44 5.72
CA LYS A 81 6.43 -22.94 7.10
C LYS A 81 5.04 -22.66 7.65
N GLY A 82 4.19 -21.94 6.91
CA GLY A 82 2.79 -21.65 7.25
C GLY A 82 2.56 -20.40 8.11
N ALA A 83 3.61 -19.66 8.47
CA ALA A 83 3.53 -18.47 9.33
C ALA A 83 3.50 -17.15 8.53
N ILE A 84 2.64 -17.06 7.51
CA ILE A 84 2.68 -15.98 6.50
C ILE A 84 2.51 -14.58 7.10
N GLU A 85 1.59 -14.37 8.04
CA GLU A 85 1.36 -13.06 8.65
C GLU A 85 2.55 -12.59 9.50
N ALA A 86 3.10 -13.48 10.32
CA ALA A 86 4.26 -13.19 11.16
C ALA A 86 5.51 -12.94 10.30
N ALA A 87 5.71 -13.78 9.28
CA ALA A 87 6.78 -13.63 8.29
C ALA A 87 6.69 -12.28 7.59
N PHE A 88 5.52 -11.93 7.05
CA PHE A 88 5.29 -10.67 6.36
C PHE A 88 5.62 -9.47 7.24
N SER A 89 5.07 -9.44 8.45
CA SER A 89 5.31 -8.36 9.43
C SER A 89 6.79 -8.24 9.79
N HIS A 90 7.48 -9.36 10.00
CA HIS A 90 8.90 -9.38 10.31
C HIS A 90 9.74 -8.86 9.14
N THR A 91 9.50 -9.38 7.94
CA THR A 91 10.20 -9.02 6.72
C THR A 91 10.02 -7.55 6.37
N VAL A 92 8.79 -7.03 6.43
CA VAL A 92 8.49 -5.61 6.17
C VAL A 92 9.21 -4.71 7.17
N LYS A 93 9.23 -5.06 8.46
CA LYS A 93 9.96 -4.28 9.48
C LYS A 93 11.46 -4.30 9.24
N ASN A 94 12.02 -5.45 8.85
CA ASN A 94 13.44 -5.57 8.54
C ASN A 94 13.83 -4.73 7.31
N ALA A 95 13.06 -4.86 6.22
CA ALA A 95 13.23 -4.06 5.01
C ALA A 95 13.05 -2.56 5.28
N CYS A 96 12.08 -2.18 6.13
CA CYS A 96 11.85 -0.79 6.52
C CYS A 96 13.04 -0.23 7.28
N ARG A 97 13.65 -1.02 8.17
CA ARG A 97 14.84 -0.61 8.92
C ARG A 97 16.06 -0.43 8.02
N ALA A 98 16.24 -1.32 7.05
CA ALA A 98 17.31 -1.21 6.06
C ALA A 98 17.12 0.02 5.15
N GLN A 99 15.88 0.30 4.72
CA GLN A 99 15.53 1.49 3.92
C GLN A 99 15.61 2.80 4.74
N ALA A 100 15.30 2.76 6.03
CA ALA A 100 15.39 3.93 6.92
C ALA A 100 16.82 4.51 6.95
N SER A 101 17.84 3.65 6.87
CA SER A 101 19.23 4.09 6.75
C SER A 101 19.56 4.79 5.44
N GLN A 102 18.79 4.55 4.37
CA GLN A 102 19.01 5.15 3.04
C GLN A 102 18.21 6.44 2.82
N CYS A 103 17.15 6.70 3.58
CA CYS A 103 16.28 7.87 3.43
C CYS A 103 16.02 8.58 4.77
N PRO A 104 17.02 9.31 5.32
CA PRO A 104 16.97 9.89 6.67
C PRO A 104 16.04 11.11 6.84
N GLY A 105 15.14 11.39 5.89
CA GLY A 105 14.24 12.55 5.92
C GLY A 105 12.74 12.22 5.89
N LEU A 106 12.37 10.95 5.81
CA LEU A 106 10.97 10.52 5.79
C LEU A 106 10.51 10.12 7.19
N SER A 107 9.25 10.40 7.52
CA SER A 107 8.62 9.90 8.76
C SER A 107 8.67 8.36 8.79
N PRO A 108 8.94 7.74 9.94
CA PRO A 108 9.03 6.29 10.05
C PRO A 108 7.76 5.58 9.59
N GLU A 109 6.59 6.21 9.80
CA GLU A 109 5.29 5.71 9.34
C GLU A 109 5.19 5.70 7.81
N LEU A 110 5.65 6.76 7.15
CA LEU A 110 5.64 6.86 5.68
C LEU A 110 6.64 5.88 5.06
N GLN A 111 7.80 5.68 5.68
CA GLN A 111 8.75 4.65 5.23
C GLN A 111 8.18 3.25 5.39
N LEU A 112 7.52 2.98 6.51
CA LEU A 112 6.86 1.71 6.76
C LEU A 112 5.77 1.45 5.72
N LEU A 113 4.96 2.45 5.41
CA LEU A 113 3.93 2.37 4.38
C LEU A 113 4.52 2.02 3.02
N LYS A 114 5.52 2.77 2.56
CA LYS A 114 6.19 2.55 1.26
C LYS A 114 6.81 1.16 1.20
N THR A 115 7.47 0.73 2.26
CA THR A 115 8.08 -0.60 2.36
C THR A 115 7.02 -1.70 2.30
N THR A 116 5.93 -1.55 3.05
CA THR A 116 4.84 -2.52 3.10
C THR A 116 4.20 -2.69 1.72
N ALA A 117 3.88 -1.58 1.06
CA ALA A 117 3.29 -1.58 -0.28
C ALA A 117 4.23 -2.17 -1.33
N THR A 118 5.52 -1.79 -1.27
CA THR A 118 6.57 -2.34 -2.15
C THR A 118 6.66 -3.84 -1.99
N PHE A 119 6.77 -4.31 -0.75
CA PHE A 119 6.90 -5.72 -0.45
C PHE A 119 5.66 -6.52 -0.87
N ALA A 120 4.46 -6.01 -0.58
CA ALA A 120 3.21 -6.64 -0.98
C ALA A 120 3.08 -6.76 -2.50
N CYS A 121 3.43 -5.69 -3.24
CA CYS A 121 3.44 -5.69 -4.70
C CYS A 121 4.47 -6.68 -5.26
N LEU A 122 5.67 -6.71 -4.68
CA LEU A 122 6.76 -7.58 -5.09
C LEU A 122 6.43 -9.07 -4.89
N VAL A 123 5.79 -9.41 -3.76
CA VAL A 123 5.26 -10.75 -3.51
C VAL A 123 4.13 -11.08 -4.48
N ALA A 124 3.19 -10.17 -4.72
CA ALA A 124 2.09 -10.40 -5.65
C ALA A 124 2.57 -10.64 -7.09
N ASN A 125 3.60 -9.90 -7.53
CA ASN A 125 4.20 -10.05 -8.85
C ASN A 125 5.07 -11.32 -8.97
N SER A 126 5.83 -11.65 -7.93
CA SER A 126 6.76 -12.80 -7.95
C SER A 126 6.08 -14.13 -7.62
N CYS A 127 5.02 -14.10 -6.81
CA CYS A 127 4.29 -15.26 -6.30
C CYS A 127 2.77 -15.00 -6.35
N PRO A 128 2.14 -15.12 -7.53
CA PRO A 128 0.71 -14.88 -7.68
C PRO A 128 -0.16 -15.81 -6.82
N SER A 129 0.36 -16.99 -6.45
CA SER A 129 -0.29 -17.92 -5.51
C SER A 129 -0.43 -17.37 -4.09
N LEU A 130 0.47 -16.49 -3.66
CA LEU A 130 0.46 -15.87 -2.32
C LEU A 130 -0.32 -14.55 -2.29
N ARG A 131 -0.70 -14.00 -3.45
CA ARG A 131 -1.38 -12.70 -3.57
C ARG A 131 -2.65 -12.60 -2.73
N GLY A 132 -3.50 -13.62 -2.79
CA GLY A 132 -4.72 -13.67 -1.95
C GLY A 132 -4.39 -13.84 -0.47
N THR A 133 -3.28 -14.51 -0.15
CA THR A 133 -2.89 -14.80 1.23
C THR A 133 -2.22 -13.61 1.92
N ILE A 134 -1.50 -12.76 1.18
CA ILE A 134 -0.87 -11.55 1.74
C ILE A 134 -1.83 -10.37 1.86
N PHE A 135 -2.97 -10.38 1.16
CA PHE A 135 -3.93 -9.29 1.17
C PHE A 135 -4.39 -8.97 2.59
N GLY A 136 -5.00 -9.94 3.28
CA GLY A 136 -5.46 -9.77 4.67
C GLY A 136 -4.37 -9.29 5.64
N PRO A 137 -3.21 -9.98 5.72
CA PRO A 137 -2.07 -9.57 6.54
C PRO A 137 -1.58 -8.15 6.24
N THR A 138 -1.55 -7.74 4.98
CA THR A 138 -1.12 -6.40 4.57
C THR A 138 -2.07 -5.33 5.08
N ILE A 139 -3.38 -5.51 4.86
CA ILE A 139 -4.41 -4.59 5.35
C ILE A 139 -4.38 -4.50 6.88
N ALA A 140 -4.35 -5.64 7.56
CA ALA A 140 -4.30 -5.72 9.01
C ALA A 140 -3.05 -5.03 9.57
N PHE A 141 -1.90 -5.22 8.93
CA PHE A 141 -0.65 -4.57 9.32
C PHE A 141 -0.74 -3.05 9.19
N ILE A 142 -1.26 -2.53 8.08
CA ILE A 142 -1.37 -1.09 7.85
C ILE A 142 -2.38 -0.47 8.81
N ASN A 143 -3.56 -1.06 8.95
CA ASN A 143 -4.57 -0.53 9.86
C ASN A 143 -4.08 -0.52 11.31
N ARG A 144 -3.31 -1.54 11.72
CA ARG A 144 -2.77 -1.64 13.08
C ARG A 144 -1.59 -0.72 13.37
N ASN A 145 -0.70 -0.49 12.40
CA ASN A 145 0.53 0.29 12.62
C ASN A 145 0.44 1.72 12.09
N LEU A 146 -0.43 1.98 11.12
CA LEU A 146 -0.54 3.25 10.41
C LEU A 146 -1.95 3.85 10.48
N GLY A 147 -2.98 3.12 10.95
CA GLY A 147 -4.36 3.60 10.96
C GLY A 147 -4.53 4.92 11.74
N ASP A 148 -3.98 5.00 12.95
CA ASP A 148 -3.99 6.24 13.75
C ASP A 148 -3.23 7.37 13.05
N TRP A 149 -2.07 7.07 12.47
CA TRP A 149 -1.26 8.05 11.76
C TRP A 149 -1.97 8.58 10.51
N ILE A 150 -2.56 7.71 9.69
CA ILE A 150 -3.36 8.08 8.51
C ILE A 150 -4.53 8.97 8.92
N THR A 151 -5.22 8.62 10.01
CA THR A 151 -6.30 9.42 10.57
C THR A 151 -5.80 10.81 11.00
N GLN A 152 -4.64 10.89 11.65
CA GLN A 152 -4.00 12.15 12.04
C GLN A 152 -3.58 13.02 10.85
N GLN A 153 -3.15 12.40 9.74
CA GLN A 153 -2.87 13.12 8.50
C GLN A 153 -4.13 13.69 7.83
N GLY A 154 -5.33 13.31 8.30
CA GLY A 154 -6.60 13.68 7.70
C GLY A 154 -7.05 12.73 6.59
N GLY A 155 -6.50 11.52 6.55
CA GLY A 155 -6.84 10.47 5.60
C GLY A 155 -5.80 10.23 4.52
N TRP A 156 -6.02 9.17 3.76
CA TRP A 156 -5.13 8.76 2.67
C TRP A 156 -4.92 9.82 1.57
N GLY A 157 -5.94 10.63 1.27
CA GLY A 157 -5.83 11.70 0.27
C GLY A 157 -4.88 12.84 0.68
N ARG A 158 -4.58 12.97 1.98
CA ARG A 158 -3.70 14.01 2.54
C ARG A 158 -2.25 13.55 2.68
N ILE A 159 -1.98 12.25 2.54
CA ILE A 159 -0.63 11.69 2.69
C ILE A 159 0.18 12.00 1.44
N ASN A 160 1.31 12.68 1.63
CA ASN A 160 2.25 12.93 0.54
C ASN A 160 3.15 11.71 0.32
N ILE A 161 2.71 10.82 -0.58
CA ILE A 161 3.39 9.58 -0.98
C ILE A 161 4.30 9.84 -2.17
#